data_AF-A0AAN9TWJ2-F1
#
_entry.id   AF-A0AAN9TWJ2-F1
#
_cell.length_a   1.000
_cell.length_b   1.000
_cell.length_c   1.000
_cell.angle_alpha   90.00
_cell.angle_beta   90.00
_cell.angle_gamma   90.00
#
_symmetry.space_group_name_H-M   'P 1'
#
loop_
_entity.id
_entity.type
_entity.pdbx_description
1 polymer ?
#
loop_
_entity_poly.entity_id
_entity_poly.type
_entity_poly.pdbx_seq_one_letter_code
_entity_poly.pdbx_strand_id
1 'polypeptide(L)'
;MIPDYYSVIDTVASLLAPNGIMGVVEFYVQSKVDVIFRNYTGGLIDRHVNFLGPSAPNALPRATQKAAPEVRSKACNAAVANLSSNLPLPAFFYQNHHWRICYDERLEKHTQFNDEYIYAFTWKDSRADARILKLRSDDVALATCSAGDNILLYIMQSPSRVHAVDLNPTQCHLLELKVASYVALPYEDFWKLFGEGRHSDFRRLLISKLSPHLSSRAFHYWLAKTHIFASRRGRGLYDTGGSKHAICVMRWIARIFGLRRFIKAILEAKTLKEQRGIWHSSTRPAFFSTLVNRLVLSQDNFLWAALGVPKNHLAMIEADHAAFCGDDQARVTRSYAVRNYIANTLDPVVQNTHIVADNPYYHVCLAGQFSRKCHPEYLSPRTHARLSRPGVFESLRTHTDEIDEVIARITPGTLTVAVVMDSMDWFDPDSNAATSQIRKLNRALKLGGRVVLRSSALTPWYIKDFEREGFTARSHGQRTPGACIDRVNMYASYWVLTKAGNIPPPTPDMEGRLGAEMDGLVI
;
A
#
# COMPACT_ATOMS: atom_id res chain seq x y z
N MET A 1 45.03 -10.31 10.79
CA MET A 1 44.89 -11.47 9.86
C MET A 1 45.54 -12.68 10.51
N ILE A 2 44.88 -13.84 10.46
CA ILE A 2 45.17 -15.01 11.32
C ILE A 2 46.08 -16.02 10.58
N PRO A 3 47.24 -16.43 11.13
CA PRO A 3 48.18 -17.39 10.52
C PRO A 3 47.59 -18.76 10.15
N ASP A 4 46.60 -19.24 10.91
CA ASP A 4 45.98 -20.57 10.71
C ASP A 4 45.15 -20.68 9.42
N TYR A 5 44.85 -19.55 8.77
CA TYR A 5 44.06 -19.51 7.54
C TYR A 5 44.82 -20.08 6.34
N TYR A 6 46.12 -19.83 6.24
CA TYR A 6 46.94 -20.33 5.13
C TYR A 6 47.10 -21.85 5.19
N SER A 7 47.30 -22.40 6.40
CA SER A 7 47.36 -23.85 6.62
C SER A 7 46.07 -24.58 6.20
N VAL A 8 44.91 -23.93 6.38
CA VAL A 8 43.61 -24.47 5.96
C VAL A 8 43.48 -24.44 4.44
N ILE A 9 43.88 -23.35 3.76
CA ILE A 9 43.88 -23.29 2.29
C ILE A 9 44.79 -24.36 1.70
N ASP A 10 46.00 -24.50 2.21
CA ASP A 10 47.00 -25.44 1.68
C ASP A 10 46.53 -26.90 1.83
N THR A 11 45.77 -27.21 2.89
CA THR A 11 45.21 -28.54 3.11
C THR A 11 44.02 -28.82 2.19
N VAL A 12 43.17 -27.82 1.92
CA VAL A 12 41.94 -28.00 1.11
C VAL A 12 42.26 -28.35 -0.35
N ALA A 13 43.40 -27.90 -0.89
CA ALA A 13 43.86 -28.29 -2.22
C ALA A 13 44.03 -29.81 -2.39
N SER A 14 44.40 -30.53 -1.32
CA SER A 14 44.55 -31.99 -1.32
C SER A 14 43.22 -32.76 -1.22
N LEU A 15 42.14 -32.07 -0.83
CA LEU A 15 40.82 -32.65 -0.58
C LEU A 15 39.82 -32.39 -1.71
N LEU A 16 40.18 -31.57 -2.70
CA LEU A 16 39.32 -31.23 -3.83
C LEU A 16 39.55 -32.17 -5.02
N ALA A 17 38.46 -32.60 -5.65
CA ALA A 17 38.52 -33.25 -6.95
C ALA A 17 39.05 -32.27 -8.03
N PRO A 18 39.55 -32.74 -9.20
CA PRO A 18 40.11 -31.86 -10.23
C PRO A 18 39.18 -30.73 -10.72
N ASN A 19 37.87 -30.88 -10.52
CA ASN A 19 36.83 -29.92 -10.92
C ASN A 19 36.10 -29.31 -9.71
N GLY A 20 36.63 -29.50 -8.50
CA GLY A 20 36.01 -29.04 -7.25
C GLY A 20 36.05 -27.52 -7.14
N ILE A 21 34.99 -26.93 -6.58
CA ILE A 21 34.91 -25.49 -6.34
C ILE A 21 35.00 -25.24 -4.84
N MET A 22 35.91 -24.36 -4.43
CA MET A 22 36.00 -23.83 -3.07
C MET A 22 35.54 -22.38 -3.05
N GLY A 23 34.68 -22.03 -2.10
CA GLY A 23 34.27 -20.66 -1.85
C GLY A 23 34.80 -20.18 -0.50
N VAL A 24 35.47 -19.03 -0.50
CA VAL A 24 35.86 -18.31 0.73
C VAL A 24 34.85 -17.21 0.97
N VAL A 25 34.31 -17.12 2.19
CA VAL A 25 33.44 -16.02 2.62
C VAL A 25 34.14 -15.31 3.77
N GLU A 26 34.63 -14.10 3.51
CA GLU A 26 35.22 -13.24 4.53
C GLU A 26 34.10 -12.48 5.27
N PHE A 27 34.06 -12.62 6.59
CA PHE A 27 33.36 -11.67 7.44
C PHE A 27 34.38 -10.64 7.89
N TYR A 28 34.26 -9.39 7.44
CA TYR A 28 35.06 -8.27 7.95
C TYR A 28 34.93 -8.22 9.48
N VAL A 29 35.93 -8.73 10.21
CA VAL A 29 36.06 -8.49 11.65
C VAL A 29 37.05 -7.33 11.81
N GLN A 30 36.54 -6.11 11.72
CA GLN A 30 37.29 -4.94 12.21
C GLN A 30 37.40 -5.06 13.73
N SER A 31 38.61 -4.88 14.26
CA SER A 31 38.86 -4.99 15.70
C SER A 31 38.12 -3.87 16.44
N LYS A 32 37.77 -4.16 17.70
CA LYS A 32 36.91 -3.36 18.60
C LYS A 32 37.47 -1.96 18.96
N VAL A 33 38.61 -1.54 18.41
CA VAL A 33 39.40 -0.42 18.92
C VAL A 33 39.16 0.91 18.18
N ASP A 34 38.62 0.92 16.95
CA ASP A 34 38.59 2.15 16.12
C ASP A 34 37.20 2.76 15.88
N VAL A 35 36.24 2.57 16.79
CA VAL A 35 34.85 3.04 16.58
C VAL A 35 34.58 4.44 17.15
N ILE A 36 35.41 4.96 18.07
CA ILE A 36 35.06 6.15 18.87
C ILE A 36 35.32 7.49 18.15
N PHE A 37 35.96 7.51 16.98
CA PHE A 37 36.34 8.76 16.28
C PHE A 37 36.00 8.82 14.78
N ARG A 38 34.74 8.61 14.37
CA ARG A 38 34.32 8.92 12.99
C ARG A 38 33.03 9.73 12.90
N ASN A 39 33.19 11.00 12.52
CA ASN A 39 32.12 11.90 12.08
C ASN A 39 32.15 11.92 10.53
N TYR A 40 31.04 11.60 9.87
CA TYR A 40 30.95 11.69 8.41
C TYR A 40 30.28 13.00 7.99
N THR A 41 31.04 13.86 7.32
CA THR A 41 30.51 14.90 6.43
C THR A 41 31.34 14.94 5.16
N GLY A 42 30.76 14.46 4.06
CA GLY A 42 31.06 14.92 2.69
C GLY A 42 32.39 14.54 2.05
N GLY A 43 32.33 13.64 1.06
CA GLY A 43 33.09 13.76 -0.20
C GLY A 43 34.53 13.25 -0.21
N LEU A 44 34.73 12.17 -0.97
CA LEU A 44 35.99 11.59 -1.46
C LEU A 44 36.92 10.94 -0.42
N ILE A 45 37.18 9.66 -0.67
CA ILE A 45 38.07 8.77 0.09
C ILE A 45 39.52 9.27 -0.04
N ASP A 46 40.27 9.24 1.08
CA ASP A 46 41.73 9.41 1.24
C ASP A 46 42.38 10.82 1.30
N ARG A 47 41.82 11.79 2.07
CA ARG A 47 42.64 12.87 2.67
C ARG A 47 42.21 13.23 4.11
N HIS A 48 43.14 13.12 5.06
CA HIS A 48 42.96 13.49 6.48
C HIS A 48 43.57 14.87 6.79
N VAL A 49 42.88 15.69 7.59
CA VAL A 49 43.47 16.86 8.28
C VAL A 49 43.10 16.79 9.76
N ASN A 50 44.10 16.82 10.64
CA ASN A 50 43.96 16.62 12.08
C ASN A 50 43.36 17.84 12.80
N PHE A 51 42.46 17.60 13.77
CA PHE A 51 42.14 18.59 14.81
C PHE A 51 42.29 17.94 16.19
N LEU A 52 43.13 18.53 17.04
CA LEU A 52 43.45 18.11 18.41
C LEU A 52 42.55 18.84 19.41
N GLY A 53 41.95 18.12 20.35
CA GLY A 53 41.30 18.68 21.54
C GLY A 53 41.36 17.68 22.71
N PRO A 54 41.61 18.10 23.97
CA PRO A 54 41.99 17.20 25.04
C PRO A 54 40.80 16.48 25.69
N SER A 55 41.05 15.23 26.02
CA SER A 55 40.23 14.28 26.77
C SER A 55 39.82 14.77 28.17
N ALA A 56 38.53 14.67 28.48
CA ALA A 56 38.02 14.70 29.86
C ALA A 56 37.04 13.51 30.06
N PRO A 57 37.32 12.57 30.97
CA PRO A 57 36.36 11.55 31.38
C PRO A 57 35.40 12.15 32.41
N ASN A 58 34.10 11.83 32.33
CA ASN A 58 33.03 12.15 33.30
C ASN A 58 32.18 13.42 33.09
N ALA A 59 31.78 13.75 31.86
CA ALA A 59 30.72 14.77 31.62
C ALA A 59 29.42 14.24 30.98
N LEU A 60 29.28 12.92 30.76
CA LEU A 60 28.26 12.34 29.89
C LEU A 60 27.03 11.61 30.51
N PRO A 61 26.59 11.85 31.77
CA PRO A 61 25.24 11.40 32.15
C PRO A 61 24.15 12.48 32.09
N ARG A 62 24.49 13.78 32.07
CA ARG A 62 23.49 14.88 32.17
C ARG A 62 23.16 15.58 30.84
N ALA A 63 24.06 15.55 29.86
CA ALA A 63 23.81 16.20 28.56
C ALA A 63 22.84 15.40 27.67
N THR A 64 22.80 14.08 27.82
CA THR A 64 21.93 13.18 27.04
C THR A 64 20.46 13.23 27.44
N GLN A 65 20.13 13.79 28.62
CA GLN A 65 18.75 13.98 29.07
C GLN A 65 18.09 15.27 28.53
N LYS A 66 18.86 16.19 27.92
CA LYS A 66 18.36 17.46 27.39
C LYS A 66 18.41 17.60 25.87
N ALA A 67 18.97 16.62 25.15
CA ALA A 67 18.85 16.60 23.70
C ALA A 67 17.43 16.14 23.33
N ALA A 68 16.74 16.90 22.48
CA ALA A 68 15.48 16.46 21.88
C ALA A 68 15.65 15.02 21.34
N PRO A 69 14.66 14.13 21.49
CA PRO A 69 14.79 12.75 21.06
C PRO A 69 15.21 12.72 19.58
N GLU A 70 16.44 12.27 19.34
CA GLU A 70 16.98 12.14 18.00
C GLU A 70 16.10 11.14 17.25
N VAL A 71 15.43 11.57 16.19
CA VAL A 71 14.54 10.69 15.41
C VAL A 71 15.40 9.67 14.68
N ARG A 72 15.59 8.50 15.31
CA ARG A 72 16.39 7.40 14.75
C ARG A 72 15.55 6.53 13.82
N SER A 73 16.13 6.16 12.69
CA SER A 73 15.47 5.27 11.73
C SER A 73 15.34 3.84 12.31
N LYS A 74 14.33 3.09 11.85
CA LYS A 74 14.16 1.67 12.25
C LYS A 74 15.39 0.83 11.95
N ALA A 75 16.02 1.06 10.80
CA ALA A 75 17.25 0.39 10.41
C ALA A 75 18.41 0.69 11.38
N CYS A 76 18.54 1.94 11.83
CA CYS A 76 19.53 2.32 12.83
C CYS A 76 19.29 1.59 14.17
N ASN A 77 18.06 1.59 14.67
CA ASN A 77 17.72 0.91 15.91
C ASN A 77 17.98 -0.60 15.82
N ALA A 78 17.60 -1.24 14.70
CA ALA A 78 17.85 -2.65 14.47
C ALA A 78 19.36 -2.97 14.34
N ALA A 79 20.14 -2.09 13.70
CA ALA A 79 21.59 -2.22 13.65
C ALA A 79 22.23 -2.13 15.03
N VAL A 80 21.84 -1.15 15.84
CA VAL A 80 22.34 -1.00 17.22
C VAL A 80 22.02 -2.24 18.05
N ALA A 81 20.79 -2.76 17.98
CA ALA A 81 20.38 -3.96 18.71
C ALA A 81 21.15 -5.22 18.29
N ASN A 82 21.40 -5.40 16.99
CA ASN A 82 22.18 -6.53 16.50
C ASN A 82 23.65 -6.40 16.93
N LEU A 83 24.25 -5.23 16.74
CA LEU A 83 25.64 -4.97 17.10
C LEU A 83 25.89 -5.11 18.61
N SER A 84 24.96 -4.64 19.45
CA SER A 84 25.05 -4.84 20.91
C SER A 84 24.97 -6.30 21.32
N SER A 85 24.40 -7.15 20.47
CA SER A 85 24.25 -8.59 20.68
C SER A 85 25.32 -9.43 19.94
N ASN A 86 26.34 -8.79 19.36
CA ASN A 86 27.35 -9.44 18.48
C ASN A 86 26.73 -10.22 17.30
N LEU A 87 25.58 -9.76 16.79
CA LEU A 87 24.93 -10.30 15.60
C LEU A 87 25.32 -9.46 14.36
N PRO A 88 25.32 -10.05 13.15
CA PRO A 88 25.53 -9.30 11.92
C PRO A 88 24.42 -8.25 11.72
N LEU A 89 24.69 -7.24 10.90
CA LEU A 89 23.68 -6.24 10.58
C LEU A 89 22.41 -6.89 10.00
N PRO A 90 21.22 -6.29 10.19
CA PRO A 90 20.01 -6.77 9.56
C PRO A 90 20.18 -6.92 8.04
N ALA A 91 19.55 -7.93 7.43
CA ALA A 91 19.64 -8.22 6.00
C ALA A 91 19.37 -7.01 5.09
N PHE A 92 18.59 -6.04 5.58
CA PHE A 92 18.35 -4.74 4.94
C PHE A 92 19.64 -4.01 4.53
N PHE A 93 20.72 -4.08 5.32
CA PHE A 93 21.99 -3.40 5.04
C PHE A 93 22.82 -4.05 3.92
N TYR A 94 22.45 -5.26 3.50
CA TYR A 94 23.13 -6.01 2.44
C TYR A 94 22.31 -6.05 1.14
N GLN A 95 21.20 -5.30 1.07
CA GLN A 95 20.37 -5.24 -0.12
C GLN A 95 20.92 -4.25 -1.15
N ASN A 96 20.79 -4.61 -2.44
CA ASN A 96 21.16 -3.70 -3.54
C ASN A 96 20.28 -2.44 -3.57
N HIS A 97 19.03 -2.56 -3.10
CA HIS A 97 18.03 -1.50 -3.16
C HIS A 97 17.49 -1.18 -1.77
N HIS A 98 17.54 0.08 -1.38
CA HIS A 98 17.08 0.55 -0.06
C HIS A 98 15.63 1.08 -0.08
N TRP A 99 14.78 0.54 -0.96
CA TRP A 99 13.39 0.99 -1.08
C TRP A 99 12.46 0.37 -0.03
N ARG A 100 12.84 -0.69 0.68
CA ARG A 100 12.01 -1.38 1.68
C ARG A 100 12.57 -1.15 3.07
N ILE A 101 11.92 -0.33 3.88
CA ILE A 101 12.40 -0.05 5.24
C ILE A 101 12.30 -1.31 6.12
N CYS A 102 13.30 -1.51 6.98
CA CYS A 102 13.34 -2.61 7.94
C CYS A 102 12.12 -2.57 8.88
N TYR A 103 11.48 -3.72 9.09
CA TYR A 103 10.36 -3.93 10.01
C TYR A 103 10.54 -5.25 10.76
N ASP A 104 9.91 -5.38 11.93
CA ASP A 104 9.90 -6.62 12.70
C ASP A 104 8.67 -7.46 12.32
N GLU A 105 8.89 -8.58 11.65
CA GLU A 105 7.83 -9.48 11.18
C GLU A 105 7.10 -10.23 12.31
N ARG A 106 7.67 -10.28 13.52
CA ARG A 106 7.13 -11.06 14.63
C ARG A 106 6.03 -10.34 15.40
N LEU A 107 5.87 -9.04 15.15
CA LEU A 107 4.84 -8.25 15.80
C LEU A 107 3.46 -8.75 15.35
N GLU A 108 2.54 -8.90 16.30
CA GLU A 108 1.18 -9.38 16.07
C GLU A 108 0.46 -8.57 14.98
N LYS A 109 0.66 -7.25 14.98
CA LYS A 109 0.12 -6.34 13.97
C LYS A 109 0.53 -6.68 12.53
N HIS A 110 1.62 -7.42 12.32
CA HIS A 110 2.08 -7.88 11.02
C HIS A 110 1.67 -9.32 10.70
N THR A 111 1.55 -10.18 11.71
CA THR A 111 1.19 -11.61 11.54
C THR A 111 -0.32 -11.83 11.40
N GLN A 112 -1.16 -10.89 11.85
CA GLN A 112 -2.63 -10.98 11.80
C GLN A 112 -3.22 -11.29 10.41
N PHE A 113 -2.47 -11.03 9.33
CA PHE A 113 -2.91 -11.24 7.95
C PHE A 113 -2.63 -12.65 7.40
N ASN A 114 -2.01 -13.54 8.18
CA ASN A 114 -1.75 -14.94 7.80
C ASN A 114 -1.06 -15.11 6.43
N ASP A 115 -0.05 -14.29 6.14
CA ASP A 115 0.67 -14.28 4.87
C ASP A 115 -0.23 -14.14 3.61
N GLU A 116 -1.34 -13.42 3.75
CA GLU A 116 -2.24 -13.11 2.65
C GLU A 116 -2.36 -11.59 2.43
N TYR A 117 -2.12 -11.15 1.20
CA TYR A 117 -2.41 -9.77 0.81
C TYR A 117 -3.91 -9.63 0.56
N ILE A 118 -4.47 -8.48 0.89
CA ILE A 118 -5.91 -8.26 0.72
C ILE A 118 -6.23 -7.98 -0.76
N TYR A 119 -5.40 -7.19 -1.44
CA TYR A 119 -5.72 -6.64 -2.76
C TYR A 119 -4.67 -7.03 -3.80
N ALA A 120 -5.07 -7.73 -4.87
CA ALA A 120 -4.21 -8.01 -6.02
C ALA A 120 -4.07 -6.82 -6.99
N PHE A 121 -5.03 -5.89 -6.92
CA PHE A 121 -5.11 -4.65 -7.70
C PHE A 121 -5.79 -3.57 -6.86
N THR A 122 -5.58 -2.30 -7.21
CA THR A 122 -6.06 -1.17 -6.40
C THR A 122 -7.43 -0.64 -6.86
N TRP A 123 -8.35 -0.41 -5.93
CA TRP A 123 -9.67 0.23 -6.16
C TRP A 123 -9.61 1.77 -6.12
N LYS A 124 -8.63 2.37 -6.81
CA LYS A 124 -8.44 3.82 -6.87
C LYS A 124 -8.23 4.25 -8.31
N ASP A 125 -9.05 5.18 -8.80
CA ASP A 125 -8.88 5.68 -10.17
C ASP A 125 -7.61 6.53 -10.29
N SER A 126 -6.60 5.97 -10.97
CA SER A 126 -5.32 6.64 -11.14
C SER A 126 -5.38 7.91 -11.99
N ARG A 127 -6.36 8.00 -12.91
CA ARG A 127 -6.56 9.21 -13.71
C ARG A 127 -7.16 10.33 -12.87
N ALA A 128 -8.05 10.00 -11.94
CA ALA A 128 -8.60 10.98 -11.00
C ALA A 128 -7.49 11.52 -10.08
N ASP A 129 -6.67 10.61 -9.52
CA ASP A 129 -5.53 10.99 -8.69
C ASP A 129 -4.55 11.90 -9.45
N ALA A 130 -4.16 11.53 -10.68
CA ALA A 130 -3.21 12.34 -11.46
C ALA A 130 -3.73 13.77 -11.74
N ARG A 131 -5.04 13.92 -12.02
CA ARG A 131 -5.66 15.24 -12.25
C ARG A 131 -5.67 16.12 -11.01
N ILE A 132 -5.84 15.54 -9.83
CA ILE A 132 -6.01 16.26 -8.57
C ILE A 132 -4.64 16.49 -7.89
N LEU A 133 -3.81 15.45 -7.82
CA LEU A 133 -2.53 15.50 -7.15
C LEU A 133 -1.52 16.36 -7.91
N LYS A 134 -1.38 16.20 -9.23
CA LYS A 134 -0.42 16.93 -10.07
C LYS A 134 0.97 17.00 -9.41
N LEU A 135 1.55 15.83 -9.11
CA LEU A 135 2.82 15.75 -8.40
C LEU A 135 3.95 16.34 -9.23
N ARG A 136 4.89 17.00 -8.56
CA ARG A 136 6.07 17.68 -9.11
C ARG A 136 7.34 17.12 -8.49
N SER A 137 8.49 17.47 -9.05
CA SER A 137 9.80 16.98 -8.59
C SER A 137 10.17 17.40 -7.18
N ASP A 138 9.58 18.47 -6.64
CA ASP A 138 9.76 18.92 -5.26
C ASP A 138 8.80 18.26 -4.26
N ASP A 139 7.87 17.43 -4.74
CA ASP A 139 6.89 16.78 -3.87
C ASP A 139 7.48 15.60 -3.09
N VAL A 140 7.07 15.52 -1.83
CA VAL A 140 7.24 14.39 -0.94
C VAL A 140 5.85 13.85 -0.67
N ALA A 141 5.53 12.71 -1.28
CA ALA A 141 4.22 12.09 -1.20
C ALA A 141 4.23 10.93 -0.21
N LEU A 142 3.20 10.84 0.63
CA LEU A 142 2.87 9.65 1.41
C LEU A 142 1.58 9.06 0.87
N ALA A 143 1.48 7.75 0.72
CA ALA A 143 0.30 7.09 0.21
C ALA A 143 0.16 5.66 0.72
N THR A 144 -1.09 5.22 0.91
CA THR A 144 -1.36 3.81 1.22
C THR A 144 -0.97 2.91 0.05
N CYS A 145 -0.20 1.85 0.36
CA CYS A 145 0.37 0.94 -0.62
C CYS A 145 -0.73 0.20 -1.39
N SER A 146 -1.64 -0.49 -0.68
CA SER A 146 -2.59 -1.41 -1.33
C SER A 146 -1.81 -2.38 -2.24
N ALA A 147 -2.28 -2.66 -3.46
CA ALA A 147 -1.57 -3.47 -4.43
C ALA A 147 -0.33 -2.78 -5.07
N GLY A 148 -0.05 -1.51 -4.73
CA GLY A 148 1.10 -0.75 -5.25
C GLY A 148 0.86 -0.04 -6.61
N ASP A 149 -0.30 -0.20 -7.22
CA ASP A 149 -0.58 0.31 -8.58
C ASP A 149 -0.46 1.83 -8.66
N ASN A 150 -1.08 2.55 -7.72
CA ASN A 150 -1.06 4.01 -7.69
C ASN A 150 0.33 4.55 -7.29
N ILE A 151 1.07 3.82 -6.43
CA ILE A 151 2.44 4.19 -6.04
C ILE A 151 3.34 4.29 -7.26
N LEU A 152 3.29 3.29 -8.16
CA LEU A 152 4.04 3.29 -9.42
C LEU A 152 3.68 4.48 -10.31
N LEU A 153 2.42 4.91 -10.29
CA LEU A 153 1.94 6.07 -11.05
C LEU A 153 2.29 7.41 -10.41
N TYR A 154 2.49 7.45 -9.10
CA TYR A 154 3.06 8.62 -8.43
C TYR A 154 4.54 8.74 -8.76
N ILE A 155 5.31 7.64 -8.75
CA ILE A 155 6.73 7.62 -9.15
C ILE A 155 6.90 8.05 -10.61
N MET A 156 5.96 7.69 -11.50
CA MET A 156 5.94 8.16 -12.89
C MET A 156 5.90 9.68 -13.07
N GLN A 157 5.48 10.44 -12.04
CA GLN A 157 5.50 11.90 -12.03
C GLN A 157 6.82 12.48 -11.50
N SER A 158 7.81 11.62 -11.21
CA SER A 158 9.15 11.97 -10.74
C SER A 158 9.20 12.86 -9.48
N PRO A 159 8.40 12.60 -8.42
CA PRO A 159 8.53 13.32 -7.16
C PRO A 159 9.87 13.02 -6.47
N SER A 160 10.29 13.92 -5.58
CA SER A 160 11.52 13.76 -4.77
C SER A 160 11.47 12.49 -3.93
N ARG A 161 10.30 12.16 -3.39
CA ARG A 161 10.10 11.02 -2.50
C ARG A 161 8.67 10.52 -2.54
N VAL A 162 8.50 9.19 -2.55
CA VAL A 162 7.21 8.52 -2.34
C VAL A 162 7.34 7.54 -1.17
N HIS A 163 6.58 7.78 -0.12
CA HIS A 163 6.40 6.89 1.02
C HIS A 163 5.16 6.02 0.82
N ALA A 164 5.35 4.78 0.41
CA ALA A 164 4.29 3.78 0.36
C ALA A 164 4.13 3.13 1.75
N VAL A 165 2.94 3.17 2.32
CA VAL A 165 2.67 2.70 3.69
C VAL A 165 1.61 1.61 3.66
N ASP A 166 1.88 0.48 4.31
CA ASP A 166 0.89 -0.57 4.54
C ASP A 166 1.19 -1.29 5.84
N LEU A 167 0.14 -1.67 6.59
CA LEU A 167 0.31 -2.50 7.77
C LEU A 167 0.60 -3.96 7.39
N ASN A 168 0.06 -4.43 6.25
CA ASN A 168 0.22 -5.81 5.83
C ASN A 168 1.55 -6.00 5.06
N PRO A 169 2.49 -6.82 5.59
CA PRO A 169 3.77 -7.07 4.92
C PRO A 169 3.62 -7.61 3.50
N THR A 170 2.59 -8.42 3.24
CA THR A 170 2.40 -9.10 1.96
C THR A 170 1.91 -8.16 0.85
N GLN A 171 1.19 -7.09 1.19
CA GLN A 171 0.85 -6.02 0.24
C GLN A 171 2.12 -5.32 -0.25
N CYS A 172 3.03 -5.07 0.67
CA CYS A 172 4.31 -4.49 0.33
C CYS A 172 5.21 -5.46 -0.45
N HIS A 173 5.15 -6.77 -0.19
CA HIS A 173 5.84 -7.78 -1.01
C HIS A 173 5.33 -7.77 -2.46
N LEU A 174 4.05 -7.46 -2.69
CA LEU A 174 3.48 -7.30 -4.04
C LEU A 174 3.99 -6.05 -4.74
N LEU A 175 4.08 -4.91 -4.03
CA LEU A 175 4.73 -3.71 -4.57
C LEU A 175 6.20 -4.00 -4.91
N GLU A 176 6.93 -4.67 -4.02
CA GLU A 176 8.34 -4.99 -4.23
C GLU A 176 8.55 -5.91 -5.44
N LEU A 177 7.66 -6.90 -5.64
CA LEU A 177 7.69 -7.75 -6.83
C LEU A 177 7.47 -6.96 -8.12
N LYS A 178 6.54 -5.99 -8.12
CA LYS A 178 6.31 -5.11 -9.27
C LYS A 178 7.53 -4.25 -9.58
N VAL A 179 8.13 -3.65 -8.56
CA VAL A 179 9.34 -2.82 -8.69
C VAL A 179 10.52 -3.65 -9.21
N ALA A 180 10.79 -4.81 -8.62
CA ALA A 180 11.82 -5.74 -9.08
C ALA A 180 11.61 -6.15 -10.56
N SER A 181 10.35 -6.33 -10.96
CA SER A 181 10.00 -6.71 -12.32
C SER A 181 10.27 -5.58 -13.33
N TYR A 182 10.03 -4.31 -12.98
CA TYR A 182 10.43 -3.19 -13.86
C TYR A 182 11.94 -3.12 -14.06
N VAL A 183 12.72 -3.44 -13.03
CA VAL A 183 14.17 -3.36 -13.09
C VAL A 183 14.76 -4.52 -13.90
N ALA A 184 14.23 -5.73 -13.72
CA ALA A 184 14.90 -6.95 -14.21
C ALA A 184 14.24 -7.63 -15.42
N LEU A 185 12.97 -7.33 -15.73
CA LEU A 185 12.22 -8.06 -16.75
C LEU A 185 11.92 -7.21 -18.00
N PRO A 186 11.89 -7.83 -19.20
CA PRO A 186 11.31 -7.20 -20.37
C PRO A 186 9.80 -7.08 -20.21
N TYR A 187 9.21 -6.17 -20.98
CA TYR A 187 7.78 -5.85 -20.90
C TYR A 187 6.86 -7.07 -21.08
N GLU A 188 7.22 -8.04 -21.92
CA GLU A 188 6.39 -9.23 -22.14
C GLU A 188 6.30 -10.15 -20.93
N ASP A 189 7.40 -10.34 -20.19
CA ASP A 189 7.39 -11.12 -18.95
C ASP A 189 6.66 -10.34 -17.85
N PHE A 190 6.84 -9.02 -17.79
CA PHE A 190 6.10 -8.13 -16.90
C PHE A 190 4.58 -8.18 -17.16
N TRP A 191 4.18 -8.15 -18.43
CA TRP A 191 2.77 -8.23 -18.83
C TRP A 191 2.15 -9.59 -18.48
N LYS A 192 2.87 -10.69 -18.67
CA LYS A 192 2.38 -12.00 -18.22
C LYS A 192 2.11 -12.00 -16.71
N LEU A 193 3.04 -11.49 -15.91
CA LEU A 193 2.88 -11.43 -14.45
C LEU A 193 1.72 -10.55 -13.99
N PHE A 194 1.58 -9.33 -14.51
CA PHE A 194 0.64 -8.34 -13.97
C PHE A 194 -0.44 -7.87 -14.95
N GLY A 195 -0.45 -8.35 -16.19
CA GLY A 195 -1.57 -8.19 -17.12
C GLY A 195 -2.43 -9.45 -17.12
N GLU A 196 -1.81 -10.58 -17.42
CA GLU A 196 -2.48 -11.90 -17.42
C GLU A 196 -2.60 -12.51 -16.02
N GLY A 197 -1.78 -12.05 -15.06
CA GLY A 197 -1.76 -12.61 -13.71
C GLY A 197 -1.11 -13.99 -13.64
N ARG A 198 -0.36 -14.42 -14.68
CA ARG A 198 0.17 -15.78 -14.83
C ARG A 198 1.50 -15.80 -15.57
N HIS A 199 2.39 -16.68 -15.14
CA HIS A 199 3.66 -16.90 -15.81
C HIS A 199 4.19 -18.30 -15.48
N SER A 200 4.26 -19.20 -16.48
CA SER A 200 4.70 -20.59 -16.29
C SER A 200 6.10 -20.68 -15.67
N ASP A 201 6.99 -19.79 -16.09
CA ASP A 201 8.40 -19.81 -15.67
C ASP A 201 8.68 -18.86 -14.50
N PHE A 202 7.66 -18.46 -13.74
CA PHE A 202 7.80 -17.48 -12.65
C PHE A 202 8.89 -17.88 -11.66
N ARG A 203 8.95 -19.16 -11.25
CA ARG A 203 9.98 -19.65 -10.33
C ARG A 203 11.40 -19.41 -10.85
N ARG A 204 11.63 -19.65 -12.14
CA ARG A 204 12.94 -19.40 -12.77
C ARG A 204 13.26 -17.92 -12.75
N LEU A 205 12.32 -17.06 -13.16
CA LEU A 205 12.50 -15.60 -13.15
C LEU A 205 12.76 -15.06 -11.74
N LEU A 206 12.02 -15.58 -10.75
CA LEU A 206 12.17 -15.21 -9.35
C LEU A 206 13.59 -15.46 -8.85
N ILE A 207 14.13 -16.66 -9.11
CA ILE A 207 15.45 -17.04 -8.63
C ILE A 207 16.56 -16.34 -9.43
N SER A 208 16.47 -16.36 -10.76
CA SER A 208 17.56 -15.93 -11.65
C SER A 208 17.62 -14.43 -11.93
N LYS A 209 16.50 -13.71 -11.87
CA LYS A 209 16.41 -12.30 -12.26
C LYS A 209 15.90 -11.39 -11.16
N LEU A 210 14.87 -11.80 -10.41
CA LEU A 210 14.20 -10.91 -9.44
C LEU A 210 14.86 -10.93 -8.06
N SER A 211 15.50 -12.03 -7.65
CA SER A 211 16.07 -12.20 -6.30
C SER A 211 17.05 -11.09 -5.87
N PRO A 212 17.92 -10.50 -6.73
CA PRO A 212 18.81 -9.41 -6.32
C PRO A 212 18.09 -8.08 -6.06
N HIS A 213 16.81 -8.00 -6.44
CA HIS A 213 15.95 -6.82 -6.33
C HIS A 213 14.83 -7.03 -5.30
N LEU A 214 14.88 -8.08 -4.50
CA LEU A 214 13.88 -8.35 -3.47
C LEU A 214 14.54 -8.38 -2.10
N SER A 215 13.84 -7.86 -1.11
CA SER A 215 14.13 -8.15 0.28
C SER A 215 14.06 -9.66 0.52
N SER A 216 14.87 -10.16 1.45
CA SER A 216 14.91 -11.60 1.77
C SER A 216 13.52 -12.16 2.11
N ARG A 217 12.68 -11.34 2.74
CA ARG A 217 11.30 -11.69 3.10
C ARG A 217 10.37 -11.76 1.89
N ALA A 218 10.39 -10.76 1.01
CA ALA A 218 9.61 -10.84 -0.22
C ALA A 218 10.04 -12.02 -1.09
N PHE A 219 11.35 -12.28 -1.19
CA PHE A 219 11.85 -13.43 -1.93
C PHE A 219 11.32 -14.76 -1.36
N HIS A 220 11.43 -14.99 -0.05
CA HIS A 220 10.89 -16.20 0.58
C HIS A 220 9.38 -16.34 0.40
N TYR A 221 8.64 -15.24 0.56
CA TYR A 221 7.20 -15.20 0.35
C TYR A 221 6.84 -15.66 -1.07
N TRP A 222 7.43 -15.04 -2.10
CA TRP A 222 7.13 -15.37 -3.49
C TRP A 222 7.64 -16.75 -3.90
N LEU A 223 8.72 -17.24 -3.28
CA LEU A 223 9.24 -18.58 -3.50
C LEU A 223 8.25 -19.65 -2.99
N ALA A 224 7.67 -19.44 -1.81
CA ALA A 224 6.62 -20.28 -1.26
C ALA A 224 5.31 -20.20 -2.07
N LYS A 225 5.01 -19.02 -2.63
CA LYS A 225 3.77 -18.74 -3.38
C LYS A 225 3.94 -18.79 -4.90
N THR A 226 4.96 -19.47 -5.42
CA THR A 226 5.19 -19.60 -6.88
C THR A 226 3.99 -20.13 -7.66
N HIS A 227 3.15 -20.97 -7.01
CA HIS A 227 1.94 -21.52 -7.59
C HIS A 227 0.90 -20.47 -8.00
N ILE A 228 0.92 -19.24 -7.42
CA ILE A 228 -0.01 -18.16 -7.79
C ILE A 228 0.11 -17.82 -9.27
N PHE A 229 1.33 -17.76 -9.81
CA PHE A 229 1.58 -17.42 -11.20
C PHE A 229 1.79 -18.65 -12.10
N ALA A 230 2.41 -19.70 -11.58
CA ALA A 230 2.88 -20.83 -12.39
C ALA A 230 1.91 -22.03 -12.43
N SER A 231 0.90 -22.09 -11.54
CA SER A 231 -0.01 -23.24 -11.50
C SER A 231 -0.92 -23.27 -12.71
N ARG A 232 -0.90 -24.40 -13.45
CA ARG A 232 -1.86 -24.67 -14.54
C ARG A 232 -3.30 -24.80 -14.07
N ARG A 233 -3.50 -25.26 -12.82
CA ARG A 233 -4.82 -25.42 -12.20
C ARG A 233 -5.31 -24.13 -11.52
N GLY A 234 -4.39 -23.23 -11.21
CA GLY A 234 -4.68 -21.95 -10.59
C GLY A 234 -5.39 -20.98 -11.54
N ARG A 235 -6.06 -19.99 -10.97
CA ARG A 235 -6.76 -18.95 -11.72
C ARG A 235 -5.90 -17.69 -11.97
N GLY A 236 -4.71 -17.61 -11.38
CA GLY A 236 -3.77 -16.49 -11.50
C GLY A 236 -3.87 -15.51 -10.34
N LEU A 237 -3.07 -14.44 -10.40
CA LEU A 237 -2.95 -13.40 -9.38
C LEU A 237 -4.29 -12.76 -8.95
N TYR A 238 -5.22 -12.57 -9.88
CA TYR A 238 -6.50 -11.89 -9.61
C TYR A 238 -7.57 -12.77 -8.97
N ASP A 239 -7.24 -14.04 -8.71
CA ASP A 239 -8.10 -14.97 -7.97
C ASP A 239 -7.42 -15.42 -6.66
N THR A 240 -6.50 -14.61 -6.15
CA THR A 240 -5.76 -14.83 -4.88
C THR A 240 -5.84 -13.59 -3.98
N GLY A 241 -5.43 -13.72 -2.73
CA GLY A 241 -5.58 -12.67 -1.72
C GLY A 241 -7.00 -12.52 -1.17
N GLY A 242 -7.21 -11.63 -0.21
CA GLY A 242 -8.52 -11.40 0.42
C GLY A 242 -9.65 -11.07 -0.58
N SER A 243 -9.34 -10.24 -1.57
CA SER A 243 -10.25 -9.83 -2.65
C SER A 243 -10.82 -11.00 -3.46
N LYS A 244 -10.14 -12.16 -3.48
CA LYS A 244 -10.64 -13.37 -4.16
C LYS A 244 -11.98 -13.84 -3.60
N HIS A 245 -12.25 -13.62 -2.30
CA HIS A 245 -13.45 -14.13 -1.65
C HIS A 245 -14.70 -13.47 -2.25
N ALA A 246 -14.69 -12.15 -2.40
CA ALA A 246 -15.75 -11.41 -3.07
C ALA A 246 -15.92 -11.84 -4.54
N ILE A 247 -14.82 -11.96 -5.28
CA ILE A 247 -14.85 -12.40 -6.69
C ILE A 247 -15.42 -13.84 -6.80
N CYS A 248 -15.05 -14.73 -5.89
CA CYS A 248 -15.54 -16.11 -5.84
C CYS A 248 -17.03 -16.18 -5.54
N VAL A 249 -17.51 -15.43 -4.55
CA VAL A 249 -18.94 -15.34 -4.21
C VAL A 249 -19.74 -14.81 -5.41
N MET A 250 -19.29 -13.71 -6.02
CA MET A 250 -19.94 -13.14 -7.20
C MET A 250 -19.99 -14.12 -8.38
N ARG A 251 -18.92 -14.89 -8.59
CA ARG A 251 -18.86 -15.92 -9.64
C ARG A 251 -19.77 -17.12 -9.35
N TRP A 252 -19.94 -17.46 -8.08
CA TRP A 252 -20.85 -18.51 -7.64
C TRP A 252 -22.31 -18.09 -7.83
N ILE A 253 -22.67 -16.87 -7.40
CA ILE A 253 -23.96 -16.24 -7.68
C ILE A 253 -24.22 -16.22 -9.19
N ALA A 254 -23.27 -15.74 -9.98
CA ALA A 254 -23.42 -15.69 -11.43
C ALA A 254 -23.62 -17.08 -12.07
N ARG A 255 -23.09 -18.15 -11.46
CA ARG A 255 -23.35 -19.53 -11.90
C ARG A 255 -24.78 -19.96 -11.58
N ILE A 256 -25.23 -19.77 -10.34
CA ILE A 256 -26.55 -20.22 -9.87
C ILE A 256 -27.68 -19.48 -10.59
N PHE A 257 -27.54 -18.17 -10.77
CA PHE A 257 -28.56 -17.33 -11.39
C PHE A 257 -28.43 -17.22 -12.91
N GLY A 258 -27.57 -18.03 -13.54
CA GLY A 258 -27.39 -18.03 -15.00
C GLY A 258 -26.82 -16.72 -15.56
N LEU A 259 -26.15 -15.89 -14.75
CA LEU A 259 -25.63 -14.59 -15.15
C LEU A 259 -24.31 -14.64 -15.93
N ARG A 260 -23.71 -15.82 -16.04
CA ARG A 260 -22.48 -16.04 -16.83
C ARG A 260 -22.60 -15.57 -18.27
N ARG A 261 -23.76 -15.82 -18.90
CA ARG A 261 -24.02 -15.36 -20.27
C ARG A 261 -24.00 -13.84 -20.38
N PHE A 262 -24.49 -13.14 -19.35
CA PHE A 262 -24.52 -11.67 -19.33
C PHE A 262 -23.15 -11.08 -19.00
N ILE A 263 -22.37 -11.70 -18.11
CA ILE A 263 -20.97 -11.32 -17.90
C ILE A 263 -20.19 -11.45 -19.22
N LYS A 264 -20.36 -12.58 -19.93
CA LYS A 264 -19.75 -12.78 -21.24
C LYS A 264 -20.23 -11.73 -22.26
N ALA A 265 -21.53 -11.45 -22.31
CA ALA A 265 -22.07 -10.42 -23.20
C ALA A 265 -21.54 -9.01 -22.89
N ILE A 266 -21.36 -8.64 -21.61
CA ILE A 266 -20.72 -7.37 -21.22
C ILE A 266 -19.26 -7.35 -21.69
N LEU A 267 -18.53 -8.46 -21.57
CA LEU A 267 -17.14 -8.58 -22.01
C LEU A 267 -16.99 -8.54 -23.55
N GLU A 268 -18.03 -8.91 -24.28
CA GLU A 268 -18.07 -8.92 -25.76
C GLU A 268 -18.71 -7.66 -26.36
N ALA A 269 -19.35 -6.82 -25.54
CA ALA A 269 -20.03 -5.61 -25.97
C ALA A 269 -19.04 -4.66 -26.67
N LYS A 270 -19.42 -4.19 -27.87
CA LYS A 270 -18.58 -3.29 -28.68
C LYS A 270 -18.86 -1.82 -28.41
N THR A 271 -20.06 -1.52 -27.90
CA THR A 271 -20.54 -0.16 -27.68
C THR A 271 -21.15 0.02 -26.31
N LEU A 272 -21.12 1.26 -25.81
CA LEU A 272 -21.74 1.61 -24.54
C LEU A 272 -23.25 1.40 -24.56
N LYS A 273 -23.90 1.61 -25.71
CA LYS A 273 -25.34 1.38 -25.90
C LYS A 273 -25.71 -0.09 -25.70
N GLU A 274 -24.92 -1.00 -26.27
CA GLU A 274 -25.10 -2.45 -26.11
C GLU A 274 -24.92 -2.88 -24.65
N GLN A 275 -23.84 -2.40 -23.99
CA GLN A 275 -23.59 -2.66 -22.56
C GLN A 275 -24.76 -2.19 -21.68
N ARG A 276 -25.30 -0.99 -21.93
CA ARG A 276 -26.47 -0.45 -21.21
C ARG A 276 -27.70 -1.33 -21.41
N GLY A 277 -27.94 -1.80 -22.63
CA GLY A 277 -29.02 -2.72 -22.95
C GLY A 277 -28.95 -4.00 -22.10
N ILE A 278 -27.78 -4.65 -22.09
CA ILE A 278 -27.54 -5.89 -21.33
C ILE A 278 -27.74 -5.67 -19.82
N TRP A 279 -27.26 -4.53 -19.31
CA TRP A 279 -27.40 -4.19 -17.89
C TRP A 279 -28.85 -4.08 -17.46
N HIS A 280 -29.66 -3.28 -18.17
CA HIS A 280 -31.05 -3.05 -17.81
C HIS A 280 -31.94 -4.27 -18.06
N SER A 281 -31.72 -5.00 -19.15
CA SER A 281 -32.57 -6.14 -19.51
C SER A 281 -32.39 -7.34 -18.60
N SER A 282 -31.20 -7.52 -18.01
CA SER A 282 -30.83 -8.82 -17.48
C SER A 282 -29.92 -8.80 -16.26
N THR A 283 -28.85 -8.01 -16.27
CA THR A 283 -27.87 -8.04 -15.16
C THR A 283 -28.43 -7.38 -13.91
N ARG A 284 -29.02 -6.19 -14.03
CA ARG A 284 -29.55 -5.42 -12.90
C ARG A 284 -30.74 -6.12 -12.21
N PRO A 285 -31.77 -6.62 -12.92
CA PRO A 285 -32.89 -7.31 -12.28
C PRO A 285 -32.46 -8.57 -11.51
N ALA A 286 -31.51 -9.32 -12.06
CA ALA A 286 -31.01 -10.52 -11.39
C ALA A 286 -30.16 -10.21 -10.16
N PHE A 287 -29.28 -9.21 -10.28
CA PHE A 287 -28.40 -8.79 -9.19
C PHE A 287 -29.18 -8.21 -8.00
N PHE A 288 -30.26 -7.48 -8.26
CA PHE A 288 -31.14 -6.90 -7.23
C PHE A 288 -32.41 -7.72 -6.97
N SER A 289 -32.44 -8.99 -7.36
CA SER A 289 -33.56 -9.89 -7.08
C SER A 289 -33.70 -10.14 -5.58
N THR A 290 -34.94 -10.40 -5.12
CA THR A 290 -35.24 -10.61 -3.69
C THR A 290 -34.42 -11.74 -3.07
N LEU A 291 -34.07 -12.77 -3.86
CA LEU A 291 -33.27 -13.90 -3.40
C LEU A 291 -31.79 -13.52 -3.19
N VAL A 292 -31.20 -12.76 -4.12
CA VAL A 292 -29.82 -12.26 -3.95
C VAL A 292 -29.76 -11.26 -2.81
N ASN A 293 -30.76 -10.36 -2.69
CA ASN A 293 -30.83 -9.41 -1.59
C ASN A 293 -30.84 -10.13 -0.22
N ARG A 294 -31.67 -11.17 -0.05
CA ARG A 294 -31.76 -11.94 1.19
C ARG A 294 -30.53 -12.79 1.50
N LEU A 295 -29.92 -13.42 0.49
CA LEU A 295 -28.79 -14.34 0.69
C LEU A 295 -27.44 -13.64 0.81
N VAL A 296 -27.32 -12.42 0.26
CA VAL A 296 -26.04 -11.71 0.13
C VAL A 296 -26.09 -10.41 0.91
N LEU A 297 -27.01 -9.51 0.59
CA LEU A 297 -27.03 -8.16 1.16
C LEU A 297 -27.57 -8.10 2.60
N SER A 298 -28.40 -9.06 3.02
CA SER A 298 -28.95 -9.15 4.37
C SER A 298 -28.11 -10.00 5.34
N GLN A 299 -26.93 -10.51 4.93
CA GLN A 299 -26.02 -11.24 5.81
C GLN A 299 -25.07 -10.26 6.50
N ASP A 300 -25.33 -9.95 7.77
CA ASP A 300 -24.70 -8.83 8.49
C ASP A 300 -23.16 -8.92 8.63
N ASN A 301 -22.57 -10.12 8.68
CA ASN A 301 -21.14 -10.27 9.05
C ASN A 301 -20.22 -10.79 7.95
N PHE A 302 -20.68 -11.71 7.08
CA PHE A 302 -19.77 -12.47 6.21
C PHE A 302 -19.21 -11.65 5.03
N LEU A 303 -20.06 -10.88 4.33
CA LEU A 303 -19.63 -10.15 3.13
C LEU A 303 -18.77 -8.93 3.44
N TRP A 304 -19.05 -8.24 4.55
CA TRP A 304 -18.30 -7.05 4.94
C TRP A 304 -16.92 -7.40 5.51
N ALA A 305 -16.83 -8.46 6.32
CA ALA A 305 -15.54 -9.02 6.72
C ALA A 305 -14.74 -9.55 5.51
N ALA A 306 -15.40 -10.25 4.57
CA ALA A 306 -14.76 -10.76 3.35
C ALA A 306 -14.34 -9.65 2.35
N LEU A 307 -14.96 -8.47 2.43
CA LEU A 307 -14.60 -7.27 1.68
C LEU A 307 -13.63 -6.35 2.45
N GLY A 308 -13.32 -6.66 3.71
CA GLY A 308 -12.44 -5.87 4.57
C GLY A 308 -13.00 -4.50 4.97
N VAL A 309 -14.34 -4.35 5.04
CA VAL A 309 -15.00 -3.07 5.36
C VAL A 309 -15.35 -3.01 6.85
N PRO A 310 -14.85 -2.00 7.60
CA PRO A 310 -15.15 -1.85 9.03
C PRO A 310 -16.61 -1.47 9.34
N LYS A 311 -17.03 -1.73 10.58
CA LYS A 311 -18.38 -1.36 11.07
C LYS A 311 -18.66 0.14 10.98
N ASN A 312 -17.66 0.98 11.29
CA ASN A 312 -17.78 2.44 11.24
C ASN A 312 -18.05 2.94 9.82
N HIS A 313 -17.43 2.30 8.82
CA HIS A 313 -17.67 2.59 7.41
C HIS A 313 -19.12 2.27 7.01
N LEU A 314 -19.72 1.19 7.54
CA LEU A 314 -21.13 0.85 7.29
C LEU A 314 -22.08 1.84 7.99
N ALA A 315 -21.79 2.24 9.23
CA ALA A 315 -22.59 3.23 9.96
C ALA A 315 -22.68 4.57 9.21
N MET A 316 -21.60 4.98 8.55
CA MET A 316 -21.58 6.16 7.68
C MET A 316 -22.52 6.03 6.47
N ILE A 317 -22.59 4.85 5.84
CA ILE A 317 -23.51 4.58 4.74
C ILE A 317 -24.97 4.63 5.21
N GLU A 318 -25.25 4.08 6.39
CA GLU A 318 -26.58 4.09 7.00
C GLU A 318 -27.04 5.51 7.33
N ALA A 319 -26.16 6.33 7.90
CA ALA A 319 -26.44 7.72 8.25
C ALA A 319 -26.78 8.57 7.01
N ASP A 320 -26.00 8.46 5.94
CA ASP A 320 -26.27 9.16 4.67
C ASP A 320 -27.61 8.74 4.06
N HIS A 321 -27.93 7.44 4.10
CA HIS A 321 -29.19 6.93 3.57
C HIS A 321 -30.39 7.37 4.40
N ALA A 322 -30.26 7.41 5.74
CA ALA A 322 -31.29 7.94 6.62
C ALA A 322 -31.55 9.43 6.33
N ALA A 323 -30.49 10.23 6.18
CA ALA A 323 -30.59 11.64 5.81
C ALA A 323 -31.26 11.85 4.44
N PHE A 324 -31.02 10.96 3.48
CA PHE A 324 -31.67 11.00 2.16
C PHE A 324 -33.16 10.63 2.23
N CYS A 325 -33.55 9.70 3.09
CA CYS A 325 -34.93 9.21 3.19
C CYS A 325 -35.84 10.14 3.99
N GLY A 326 -35.29 11.01 4.85
CA GLY A 326 -36.09 11.91 5.70
C GLY A 326 -37.02 11.13 6.63
N ASP A 327 -38.30 11.48 6.65
CA ASP A 327 -39.31 10.88 7.55
C ASP A 327 -39.86 9.51 7.10
N ASP A 328 -39.43 8.98 5.94
CA ASP A 328 -39.89 7.67 5.45
C ASP A 328 -39.19 6.50 6.16
N GLN A 329 -39.61 6.24 7.41
CA GLN A 329 -39.04 5.21 8.29
C GLN A 329 -39.08 3.80 7.68
N ALA A 330 -40.02 3.50 6.78
CA ALA A 330 -40.12 2.19 6.14
C ALA A 330 -38.91 1.87 5.23
N ARG A 331 -38.17 2.90 4.78
CA ARG A 331 -36.98 2.77 3.93
C ARG A 331 -35.66 2.91 4.67
N VAL A 332 -35.68 3.25 5.97
CA VAL A 332 -34.50 3.38 6.85
C VAL A 332 -34.14 2.02 7.43
N THR A 333 -33.82 1.06 6.58
CA THR A 333 -33.22 -0.21 7.03
C THR A 333 -31.83 -0.36 6.42
N ARG A 334 -30.93 -1.04 7.13
CA ARG A 334 -29.59 -1.38 6.66
C ARG A 334 -29.59 -1.99 5.25
N SER A 335 -30.49 -2.96 5.02
CA SER A 335 -30.59 -3.63 3.72
C SER A 335 -30.92 -2.66 2.59
N TYR A 336 -31.80 -1.67 2.83
CA TYR A 336 -32.09 -0.63 1.84
C TYR A 336 -30.92 0.35 1.65
N ALA A 337 -30.25 0.77 2.73
CA ALA A 337 -29.08 1.64 2.65
C ALA A 337 -27.97 1.02 1.82
N VAL A 338 -27.60 -0.22 2.12
CA VAL A 338 -26.58 -0.98 1.38
C VAL A 338 -26.99 -1.19 -0.07
N ARG A 339 -28.25 -1.60 -0.32
CA ARG A 339 -28.75 -1.80 -1.68
C ARG A 339 -28.69 -0.51 -2.50
N ASN A 340 -29.09 0.61 -1.90
CA ASN A 340 -29.04 1.93 -2.54
C ASN A 340 -27.59 2.36 -2.81
N TYR A 341 -26.68 2.13 -1.85
CA TYR A 341 -25.26 2.40 -2.02
C TYR A 341 -24.66 1.63 -3.19
N ILE A 342 -24.92 0.32 -3.28
CA ILE A 342 -24.43 -0.53 -4.36
C ILE A 342 -25.06 -0.14 -5.70
N ALA A 343 -26.35 0.18 -5.74
CA ALA A 343 -27.02 0.67 -6.95
C ALA A 343 -26.37 1.97 -7.45
N ASN A 344 -26.16 2.94 -6.57
CA ASN A 344 -25.50 4.21 -6.90
C ASN A 344 -24.00 4.04 -7.23
N THR A 345 -23.38 2.94 -6.78
CA THR A 345 -22.01 2.58 -7.18
C THR A 345 -21.99 2.04 -8.61
N LEU A 346 -22.81 1.01 -8.90
CA LEU A 346 -22.72 0.22 -10.13
C LEU A 346 -23.50 0.79 -11.30
N ASP A 347 -24.74 1.26 -11.08
CA ASP A 347 -25.59 1.76 -12.16
C ASP A 347 -24.87 2.87 -12.96
N PRO A 348 -24.32 3.93 -12.33
CA PRO A 348 -23.64 4.99 -13.06
C PRO A 348 -22.39 4.52 -13.81
N VAL A 349 -21.63 3.58 -13.25
CA VAL A 349 -20.42 3.04 -13.91
C VAL A 349 -20.80 2.35 -15.22
N VAL A 350 -21.82 1.49 -15.18
CA VAL A 350 -22.27 0.75 -16.35
C VAL A 350 -22.96 1.67 -17.37
N GLN A 351 -23.62 2.74 -16.91
CA GLN A 351 -24.18 3.76 -17.79
C GLN A 351 -23.11 4.60 -18.49
N ASN A 352 -22.10 5.06 -17.76
CA ASN A 352 -21.25 6.15 -18.22
C ASN A 352 -19.89 5.66 -18.73
N THR A 353 -19.46 4.45 -18.39
CA THR A 353 -18.13 3.92 -18.76
C THR A 353 -18.24 2.58 -19.49
N HIS A 354 -17.58 2.48 -20.64
CA HIS A 354 -17.49 1.21 -21.37
C HIS A 354 -16.47 0.29 -20.68
N ILE A 355 -16.94 -0.74 -19.99
CA ILE A 355 -16.12 -1.52 -19.06
C ILE A 355 -14.91 -2.14 -19.75
N VAL A 356 -15.13 -2.76 -20.91
CA VAL A 356 -14.10 -3.48 -21.67
C VAL A 356 -13.10 -2.54 -22.35
N ALA A 357 -13.46 -1.27 -22.54
CA ALA A 357 -12.59 -0.34 -23.24
C ALA A 357 -11.83 0.59 -22.29
N ASP A 358 -12.43 1.00 -21.18
CA ASP A 358 -11.87 2.08 -20.35
C ASP A 358 -12.00 1.87 -18.83
N ASN A 359 -12.53 0.74 -18.36
CA ASN A 359 -12.64 0.45 -16.93
C ASN A 359 -11.88 -0.80 -16.48
N PRO A 360 -10.57 -0.68 -16.17
CA PRO A 360 -9.77 -1.85 -15.81
C PRO A 360 -10.22 -2.51 -14.50
N TYR A 361 -10.78 -1.74 -13.55
CA TYR A 361 -11.14 -2.19 -12.21
C TYR A 361 -12.28 -3.20 -12.23
N TYR A 362 -13.33 -2.92 -12.99
CA TYR A 362 -14.43 -3.86 -13.17
C TYR A 362 -14.10 -4.92 -14.23
N HIS A 363 -13.29 -4.58 -15.25
CA HIS A 363 -12.86 -5.55 -16.26
C HIS A 363 -12.13 -6.74 -15.64
N VAL A 364 -11.14 -6.51 -14.76
CA VAL A 364 -10.37 -7.61 -14.15
C VAL A 364 -11.22 -8.51 -13.26
N CYS A 365 -12.22 -7.96 -12.58
CA CYS A 365 -13.18 -8.75 -11.79
C CYS A 365 -14.03 -9.68 -12.67
N LEU A 366 -14.39 -9.24 -13.88
CA LEU A 366 -15.22 -10.02 -14.81
C LEU A 366 -14.39 -11.02 -15.64
N ALA A 367 -13.22 -10.58 -16.14
CA ALA A 367 -12.38 -11.37 -17.03
C ALA A 367 -11.34 -12.24 -16.28
N GLY A 368 -10.99 -11.88 -15.05
CA GLY A 368 -9.92 -12.53 -14.27
C GLY A 368 -8.50 -12.17 -14.71
N GLN A 369 -8.35 -11.23 -15.64
CA GLN A 369 -7.10 -10.68 -16.15
C GLN A 369 -7.36 -9.32 -16.81
N PHE A 370 -6.30 -8.55 -17.05
CA PHE A 370 -6.39 -7.33 -17.86
C PHE A 370 -6.26 -7.64 -19.35
N SER A 371 -6.73 -6.72 -20.19
CA SER A 371 -6.52 -6.76 -21.63
C SER A 371 -5.55 -5.67 -22.06
N ARG A 372 -4.84 -5.86 -23.18
CA ARG A 372 -3.94 -4.84 -23.77
C ARG A 372 -4.66 -3.52 -24.11
N LYS A 373 -5.99 -3.56 -24.24
CA LYS A 373 -6.83 -2.38 -24.48
C LYS A 373 -7.27 -1.72 -23.17
N CYS A 374 -7.60 -2.51 -22.15
CA CYS A 374 -8.14 -2.04 -20.89
C CYS A 374 -7.32 -2.58 -19.72
N HIS A 375 -6.37 -1.75 -19.28
CA HIS A 375 -5.47 -2.01 -18.18
C HIS A 375 -5.17 -0.70 -17.42
N PRO A 376 -4.75 -0.77 -16.14
CA PRO A 376 -4.22 0.39 -15.44
C PRO A 376 -2.95 0.92 -16.13
N GLU A 377 -2.69 2.22 -15.99
CA GLU A 377 -1.59 2.89 -16.68
C GLU A 377 -0.20 2.30 -16.34
N TYR A 378 -0.04 1.70 -15.16
CA TYR A 378 1.24 1.08 -14.78
C TYR A 378 1.59 -0.12 -15.68
N LEU A 379 0.59 -0.77 -16.28
CA LEU A 379 0.79 -1.88 -17.21
C LEU A 379 1.09 -1.44 -18.65
N SER A 380 1.11 -0.13 -18.93
CA SER A 380 1.32 0.36 -20.29
C SER A 380 2.79 0.16 -20.73
N PRO A 381 3.06 -0.14 -22.02
CA PRO A 381 4.43 -0.26 -22.52
C PRO A 381 5.24 1.03 -22.30
N ARG A 382 4.56 2.18 -22.40
CA ARG A 382 5.15 3.50 -22.16
C ARG A 382 5.59 3.66 -20.71
N THR A 383 4.74 3.26 -19.76
CA THR A 383 5.07 3.31 -18.33
C THR A 383 6.23 2.37 -18.03
N HIS A 384 6.21 1.15 -18.57
CA HIS A 384 7.33 0.21 -18.44
C HIS A 384 8.65 0.80 -18.94
N ALA A 385 8.68 1.33 -20.16
CA ALA A 385 9.89 1.95 -20.71
C ALA A 385 10.43 3.13 -19.87
N ARG A 386 9.56 3.85 -19.15
CA ARG A 386 9.96 4.95 -18.26
C ARG A 386 10.45 4.46 -16.90
N LEU A 387 9.69 3.55 -16.27
CA LEU A 387 9.98 3.05 -14.93
C LEU A 387 11.14 2.05 -14.90
N SER A 388 11.44 1.37 -16.00
CA SER A 388 12.61 0.49 -16.12
C SER A 388 13.96 1.23 -16.22
N ARG A 389 13.97 2.58 -16.24
CA ARG A 389 15.23 3.33 -16.28
C ARG A 389 15.96 3.23 -14.92
N PRO A 390 17.31 3.16 -14.93
CA PRO A 390 18.09 3.17 -13.70
C PRO A 390 17.77 4.39 -12.81
N GLY A 391 17.78 4.20 -11.49
CA GLY A 391 17.60 5.27 -10.51
C GLY A 391 16.15 5.72 -10.27
N VAL A 392 15.18 5.30 -11.09
CA VAL A 392 13.78 5.78 -10.97
C VAL A 392 13.14 5.45 -9.61
N PHE A 393 13.48 4.28 -9.05
CA PHE A 393 12.93 3.82 -7.78
C PHE A 393 13.73 4.27 -6.55
N GLU A 394 14.78 5.08 -6.71
CA GLU A 394 15.55 5.63 -5.57
C GLU A 394 14.72 6.56 -4.69
N SER A 395 13.66 7.16 -5.25
CA SER A 395 12.69 7.99 -4.53
C SER A 395 11.64 7.17 -3.76
N LEU A 396 11.54 5.85 -3.96
CA LEU A 396 10.55 5.02 -3.28
C LEU A 396 11.04 4.59 -1.89
N ARG A 397 10.19 4.73 -0.86
CA ARG A 397 10.36 4.09 0.45
C ARG A 397 9.06 3.39 0.83
N THR A 398 9.14 2.11 1.11
CA THR A 398 8.03 1.24 1.48
C THR A 398 8.14 0.92 2.95
N HIS A 399 7.11 1.29 3.73
CA HIS A 399 7.04 1.12 5.17
C HIS A 399 5.99 0.06 5.52
N THR A 400 6.37 -0.90 6.37
CA THR A 400 5.44 -1.91 6.92
C THR A 400 4.97 -1.46 8.28
N ASP A 401 4.01 -0.57 8.34
CA ASP A 401 3.52 0.04 9.58
C ASP A 401 2.18 0.72 9.38
N GLU A 402 1.59 1.11 10.50
CA GLU A 402 0.46 2.03 10.53
C GLU A 402 0.85 3.40 10.00
N ILE A 403 -0.12 4.08 9.37
CA ILE A 403 0.06 5.44 8.84
C ILE A 403 0.50 6.39 9.94
N ASP A 404 -0.09 6.27 11.13
CA ASP A 404 0.22 7.05 12.32
C ASP A 404 1.70 6.94 12.72
N GLU A 405 2.24 5.72 12.79
CA GLU A 405 3.65 5.46 13.13
C GLU A 405 4.63 6.03 12.09
N VAL A 406 4.28 5.93 10.80
CA VAL A 406 5.14 6.43 9.72
C VAL A 406 5.18 7.95 9.74
N ILE A 407 4.01 8.60 9.85
CA ILE A 407 3.91 10.06 9.86
C ILE A 407 4.64 10.64 11.07
N ALA A 408 4.57 10.00 12.23
CA ALA A 408 5.28 10.44 13.44
C ALA A 408 6.82 10.47 13.26
N ARG A 409 7.36 9.70 12.32
CA ARG A 409 8.80 9.63 12.01
C ARG A 409 9.21 10.51 10.83
N ILE A 410 8.25 11.10 10.12
CA ILE A 410 8.54 12.04 9.04
C ILE A 410 8.97 13.36 9.65
N THR A 411 10.06 13.93 9.14
CA THR A 411 10.55 15.23 9.56
C THR A 411 9.44 16.29 9.42
N PRO A 412 9.12 17.05 10.48
CA PRO A 412 8.07 18.05 10.43
C PRO A 412 8.23 19.05 9.28
N GLY A 413 7.12 19.41 8.62
CA GLY A 413 7.11 20.38 7.52
C GLY A 413 7.73 19.91 6.20
N THR A 414 8.05 18.63 6.03
CA THR A 414 8.65 18.10 4.79
C THR A 414 7.67 17.45 3.84
N LEU A 415 6.57 16.90 4.36
CA LEU A 415 5.56 16.23 3.55
C LEU A 415 4.77 17.26 2.73
N THR A 416 4.49 16.98 1.47
CA THR A 416 3.72 17.88 0.60
C THR A 416 2.33 17.35 0.29
N VAL A 417 2.21 16.02 0.16
CA VAL A 417 0.95 15.34 -0.16
C VAL A 417 0.83 14.06 0.68
N ALA A 418 -0.33 13.83 1.29
CA ALA A 418 -0.66 12.59 1.98
C ALA A 418 -1.96 11.99 1.40
N VAL A 419 -1.88 10.82 0.77
CA VAL A 419 -3.01 10.08 0.20
C VAL A 419 -3.42 8.98 1.17
N VAL A 420 -4.29 9.33 2.12
CA VAL A 420 -4.73 8.42 3.21
C VAL A 420 -5.93 7.56 2.82
N MET A 421 -6.62 7.91 1.72
CA MET A 421 -7.80 7.17 1.24
C MET A 421 -8.88 7.08 2.32
N ASP A 422 -9.59 5.96 2.37
CA ASP A 422 -10.69 5.67 3.28
C ASP A 422 -10.22 5.21 4.66
N SER A 423 -8.91 5.27 4.96
CA SER A 423 -8.41 4.89 6.30
C SER A 423 -9.06 5.72 7.41
N MET A 424 -9.52 6.94 7.10
CA MET A 424 -10.22 7.81 8.06
C MET A 424 -11.63 7.30 8.39
N ASP A 425 -12.29 6.55 7.49
CA ASP A 425 -13.62 5.96 7.71
C ASP A 425 -13.60 4.81 8.74
N TRP A 426 -12.41 4.34 9.11
CA TRP A 426 -12.21 3.21 9.99
C TRP A 426 -12.23 3.62 11.46
N PHE A 427 -11.90 4.88 11.75
CA PHE A 427 -11.87 5.38 13.12
C PHE A 427 -13.26 5.43 13.74
N ASP A 428 -13.29 5.17 15.04
CA ASP A 428 -14.45 5.40 15.88
C ASP A 428 -14.64 6.92 16.08
N PRO A 429 -15.81 7.49 15.74
CA PRO A 429 -16.11 8.91 15.98
C PRO A 429 -15.99 9.33 17.44
N ASP A 430 -16.18 8.40 18.38
CA ASP A 430 -16.11 8.67 19.82
C ASP A 430 -14.67 8.59 20.37
N SER A 431 -13.71 8.16 19.54
CA SER A 431 -12.29 8.05 19.90
C SER A 431 -11.47 9.25 19.45
N ASN A 432 -10.44 9.59 20.22
CA ASN A 432 -9.46 10.63 19.87
C ASN A 432 -8.44 10.18 18.80
N ALA A 433 -8.49 8.93 18.34
CA ALA A 433 -7.51 8.37 17.41
C ALA A 433 -7.45 9.12 16.07
N ALA A 434 -8.61 9.46 15.48
CA ALA A 434 -8.66 10.23 14.23
C ALA A 434 -8.02 11.62 14.41
N THR A 435 -8.40 12.34 15.46
CA THR A 435 -7.84 13.67 15.76
C THR A 435 -6.32 13.60 16.00
N SER A 436 -5.84 12.55 16.67
CA SER A 436 -4.39 12.32 16.88
C SER A 436 -3.65 12.16 15.55
N GLN A 437 -4.16 11.34 14.63
CA GLN A 437 -3.57 11.18 13.29
C GLN A 437 -3.61 12.48 12.48
N ILE A 438 -4.72 13.24 12.56
CA ILE A 438 -4.86 14.56 11.91
C ILE A 438 -3.80 15.55 12.41
N ARG A 439 -3.53 15.58 13.72
CA ARG A 439 -2.48 16.44 14.30
C ARG A 439 -1.09 16.06 13.80
N LYS A 440 -0.80 14.77 13.73
CA LYS A 440 0.48 14.26 13.18
C LYS A 440 0.62 14.61 11.69
N LEU A 441 -0.46 14.48 10.91
CA LEU A 441 -0.51 14.95 9.52
C LEU A 441 -0.23 16.45 9.42
N ASN A 442 -0.85 17.27 10.27
CA ASN A 442 -0.58 18.71 10.31
C ASN A 442 0.92 18.97 10.54
N ARG A 443 1.54 18.32 11.54
CA ARG A 443 2.97 18.51 11.86
C ARG A 443 3.89 18.07 10.72
N ALA A 444 3.61 16.94 10.08
CA ALA A 444 4.44 16.42 8.99
C ALA A 444 4.33 17.27 7.71
N LEU A 445 3.17 17.84 7.42
CA LEU A 445 2.92 18.61 6.20
C LEU A 445 3.51 20.02 6.25
N LYS A 446 4.09 20.46 5.13
CA LYS A 446 4.38 21.89 4.89
C LYS A 446 3.09 22.70 4.84
N LEU A 447 3.17 24.00 5.09
CA LEU A 447 2.04 24.90 4.87
C LEU A 447 1.60 24.83 3.40
N GLY A 448 0.28 24.74 3.14
CA GLY A 448 -0.26 24.46 1.81
C GLY A 448 -0.14 22.99 1.36
N GLY A 449 0.45 22.11 2.18
CA GLY A 449 0.44 20.67 1.95
C GLY A 449 -0.98 20.11 1.96
N ARG A 450 -1.19 18.98 1.26
CA ARG A 450 -2.54 18.45 0.98
C ARG A 450 -2.71 17.04 1.52
N VAL A 451 -3.79 16.81 2.25
CA VAL A 451 -4.30 15.46 2.53
C VAL A 451 -5.40 15.15 1.52
N VAL A 452 -5.33 13.97 0.92
CA VAL A 452 -6.30 13.47 -0.04
C VAL A 452 -6.93 12.19 0.50
N LEU A 453 -8.26 12.21 0.58
CA LEU A 453 -9.05 11.09 1.06
C LEU A 453 -10.26 10.85 0.17
N ARG A 454 -10.77 9.63 0.22
CA ARG A 454 -12.04 9.22 -0.36
C ARG A 454 -12.85 8.60 0.77
N SER A 455 -14.16 8.83 0.79
CA SER A 455 -14.99 8.35 1.89
C SER A 455 -16.26 7.65 1.41
N SER A 456 -16.73 6.72 2.22
CA SER A 456 -18.03 6.09 2.07
C SER A 456 -19.20 7.05 2.29
N ALA A 457 -18.98 8.13 3.05
CA ALA A 457 -19.96 9.19 3.25
C ALA A 457 -19.82 10.30 2.20
N LEU A 458 -20.91 11.00 1.94
CA LEU A 458 -20.94 12.25 1.18
C LEU A 458 -20.17 13.35 1.93
N THR A 459 -20.42 13.49 3.22
CA THR A 459 -19.76 14.47 4.10
C THR A 459 -19.31 13.78 5.39
N PRO A 460 -18.08 13.24 5.45
CA PRO A 460 -17.60 12.52 6.62
C PRO A 460 -17.45 13.42 7.86
N TRP A 461 -17.69 12.86 9.05
CA TRP A 461 -17.66 13.57 10.33
C TRP A 461 -16.29 14.22 10.62
N TYR A 462 -15.20 13.53 10.29
CA TYR A 462 -13.83 13.97 10.55
C TYR A 462 -13.40 15.17 9.68
N ILE A 463 -14.20 15.62 8.70
CA ILE A 463 -13.91 16.85 7.96
C ILE A 463 -13.88 18.06 8.90
N LYS A 464 -14.81 18.11 9.87
CA LYS A 464 -14.84 19.16 10.90
C LYS A 464 -13.61 19.08 11.81
N ASP A 465 -13.09 17.88 12.05
CA ASP A 465 -11.88 17.69 12.84
C ASP A 465 -10.64 18.19 12.09
N PHE A 466 -10.54 17.93 10.79
CA PHE A 466 -9.51 18.54 9.95
C PHE A 466 -9.58 20.08 9.98
N GLU A 467 -10.77 20.66 9.87
CA GLU A 467 -10.94 22.12 9.93
C GLU A 467 -10.49 22.69 11.28
N ARG A 468 -10.88 22.04 12.38
CA ARG A 468 -10.46 22.42 13.74
C ARG A 468 -8.94 22.33 13.93
N GLU A 469 -8.29 21.37 13.28
CA GLU A 469 -6.85 21.14 13.37
C GLU A 469 -6.05 21.86 12.25
N GLY A 470 -6.63 22.94 11.68
CA GLY A 470 -5.90 23.89 10.83
C GLY A 470 -5.87 23.57 9.34
N PHE A 471 -6.82 22.77 8.84
CA PHE A 471 -6.99 22.50 7.41
C PHE A 471 -8.19 23.26 6.82
N THR A 472 -8.18 23.46 5.51
CA THR A 472 -9.35 23.88 4.74
C THR A 472 -9.80 22.74 3.86
N ALA A 473 -11.09 22.37 3.94
CA ALA A 473 -11.65 21.25 3.21
C ALA A 473 -12.28 21.68 1.88
N ARG A 474 -11.98 20.92 0.81
CA ARG A 474 -12.65 21.07 -0.48
C ARG A 474 -13.06 19.73 -1.06
N SER A 475 -14.36 19.55 -1.25
CA SER A 475 -14.89 18.42 -2.00
C SER A 475 -14.55 18.56 -3.49
N HIS A 476 -14.00 17.49 -4.07
CA HIS A 476 -13.67 17.36 -5.49
C HIS A 476 -14.63 16.43 -6.23
N GLY A 477 -15.65 15.93 -5.53
CA GLY A 477 -16.70 15.10 -6.09
C GLY A 477 -17.51 14.47 -4.98
N GLN A 478 -18.83 14.50 -5.14
CA GLN A 478 -19.78 13.77 -4.32
C GLN A 478 -20.70 12.99 -5.25
N ARG A 479 -21.06 11.77 -4.84
CA ARG A 479 -21.84 10.88 -5.67
C ARG A 479 -23.30 11.30 -5.61
N THR A 480 -23.79 11.83 -6.72
CA THR A 480 -25.23 12.04 -6.92
C THR A 480 -25.81 10.83 -7.68
N PRO A 481 -27.11 10.51 -7.48
CA PRO A 481 -27.76 9.43 -8.22
C PRO A 481 -27.55 9.60 -9.73
N GLY A 482 -27.01 8.57 -10.39
CA GLY A 482 -26.75 8.57 -11.84
C GLY A 482 -25.39 9.12 -12.27
N ALA A 483 -24.60 9.72 -11.37
CA ALA A 483 -23.28 10.27 -11.68
C ALA A 483 -22.14 9.42 -11.09
N CYS A 484 -20.98 9.44 -11.76
CA CYS A 484 -19.74 8.86 -11.24
C CYS A 484 -18.78 9.94 -10.75
N ILE A 485 -18.10 9.70 -9.63
CA ILE A 485 -16.97 10.56 -9.20
C ILE A 485 -15.71 10.21 -10.01
N ASP A 486 -15.49 8.92 -10.22
CA ASP A 486 -14.39 8.37 -11.01
C ASP A 486 -14.77 7.02 -11.63
N ARG A 487 -13.85 6.37 -12.34
CA ARG A 487 -14.14 5.09 -13.02
C ARG A 487 -14.36 3.93 -12.04
N VAL A 488 -13.93 4.07 -10.78
CA VAL A 488 -14.16 3.06 -9.75
C VAL A 488 -15.54 3.28 -9.11
N ASN A 489 -15.87 4.52 -8.77
CA ASN A 489 -17.13 4.97 -8.17
C ASN A 489 -17.53 4.26 -6.87
N MET A 490 -16.58 3.59 -6.20
CA MET A 490 -16.82 2.83 -4.97
C MET A 490 -17.19 3.76 -3.81
N TYR A 491 -16.47 4.89 -3.69
CA TYR A 491 -16.65 5.88 -2.64
C TYR A 491 -17.74 6.90 -2.99
N ALA A 492 -18.37 7.48 -1.97
CA ALA A 492 -19.42 8.48 -2.12
C ALA A 492 -18.86 9.91 -2.18
N SER A 493 -17.63 10.15 -1.74
CA SER A 493 -16.98 11.47 -1.87
C SER A 493 -15.47 11.41 -2.05
N TYR A 494 -14.91 12.48 -2.61
CA TYR A 494 -13.48 12.73 -2.77
C TYR A 494 -13.16 14.10 -2.18
N TRP A 495 -12.23 14.15 -1.22
CA TRP A 495 -11.83 15.39 -0.55
C TRP A 495 -10.35 15.70 -0.69
N VAL A 496 -10.04 16.99 -0.77
CA VAL A 496 -8.69 17.54 -0.61
C VAL A 496 -8.72 18.53 0.54
N LEU A 497 -7.87 18.27 1.54
CA LEU A 497 -7.75 19.05 2.76
C LEU A 497 -6.39 19.76 2.72
N THR A 498 -6.40 21.08 2.65
CA THR A 498 -5.17 21.88 2.50
C THR A 498 -4.79 22.49 3.83
N LYS A 499 -3.56 22.24 4.29
CA LYS A 499 -3.05 22.81 5.54
C LYS A 499 -2.98 24.33 5.43
N ALA A 500 -3.80 25.02 6.22
CA ALA A 500 -3.92 26.48 6.25
C ALA A 500 -3.25 27.10 7.49
N GLY A 501 -3.12 26.35 8.57
CA GLY A 501 -2.49 26.79 9.81
C GLY A 501 -1.64 25.69 10.47
N ASN A 502 -0.64 26.12 11.25
CA ASN A 502 0.09 25.22 12.13
C ASN A 502 -0.65 25.08 13.46
N ILE A 503 -0.60 23.88 14.05
CA ILE A 503 -1.07 23.66 15.42
C ILE A 503 0.01 24.02 16.45
N PRO A 504 -0.36 24.41 17.68
CA PRO A 504 0.59 24.63 18.76
C PRO A 504 1.48 23.40 19.03
N PRO A 505 2.71 23.60 19.54
CA PRO A 505 3.56 22.49 19.95
C PRO A 505 2.88 21.65 21.04
N PRO A 506 3.11 20.33 21.10
CA PRO A 506 2.53 19.48 22.13
C PRO A 506 2.97 19.97 23.51
N THR A 507 2.01 20.26 24.39
CA THR A 507 2.27 20.40 25.83
C THR A 507 2.47 18.99 26.43
N PRO A 508 3.43 18.79 27.35
CA PRO A 508 3.80 17.47 27.88
C PRO A 508 2.63 16.66 28.46
N ASP A 509 1.60 17.31 29.00
CA ASP A 509 0.45 16.65 29.64
C ASP A 509 -0.49 15.93 28.67
N MET A 510 -0.39 16.20 27.36
CA MET A 510 -1.28 15.60 26.36
C MET A 510 -0.82 14.21 25.88
N GLU A 511 0.48 13.89 25.97
CA GLU A 511 1.02 12.60 25.50
C GLU A 511 1.04 11.52 26.60
N GLY A 512 1.09 11.91 27.88
CA GLY A 512 1.13 10.97 29.01
C GLY A 512 -0.16 10.19 29.28
N ARG A 513 -1.30 10.58 28.69
CA ARG A 513 -2.57 9.84 28.76
C ARG A 513 -2.82 8.91 27.57
N LEU A 514 -1.96 8.97 26.54
CA LEU A 514 -2.16 8.29 25.25
C LEU A 514 -1.42 6.94 25.12
N GLY A 515 -0.75 6.47 26.18
CA GLY A 515 0.04 5.24 26.17
C GLY A 515 -0.65 3.97 26.69
N ALA A 516 -1.92 4.03 27.10
CA ALA A 516 -2.56 2.93 27.85
C ALA A 516 -3.88 2.37 27.26
N GLU A 517 -4.34 2.81 26.08
CA GLU A 517 -5.60 2.32 25.50
C GLU A 517 -5.47 1.94 24.02
N MET A 518 -4.52 1.04 23.71
CA MET A 518 -4.53 0.27 22.45
C MET A 518 -4.56 -1.24 22.68
N ASP A 519 -5.03 -1.69 23.85
CA ASP A 519 -5.43 -3.08 24.04
C ASP A 519 -6.90 -3.22 23.60
N GLY A 520 -7.11 -3.87 22.46
CA GLY A 520 -8.43 -4.40 22.10
C GLY A 520 -9.05 -3.86 20.80
N LEU A 521 -8.33 -3.92 19.68
CA LEU A 521 -8.98 -4.06 18.37
C LEU A 521 -8.70 -5.48 17.86
N VAL A 522 -9.43 -6.43 18.43
CA VAL A 522 -9.61 -7.77 17.86
C VAL A 522 -10.49 -7.62 16.62
N ILE A 523 -9.96 -8.00 15.45
CA ILE A 523 -10.75 -8.25 14.23
C ILE A 523 -11.44 -9.59 14.35
#